data_AF-A0A2N3FQV6-F1
#
_entry.id   AF-A0A2N3FQV6-F1
#
_cell.length_a   1.000
_cell.length_b   1.000
_cell.length_c   1.000
_cell.angle_alpha   90.00
_cell.angle_beta   90.00
_cell.angle_gamma   90.00
#
_symmetry.space_group_name_H-M   'P 1'
#
loop_
_entity.id
_entity.type
_entity.pdbx_description
1 polymer ?
#
loop_
_entity_poly.entity_id
_entity_poly.type
_entity_poly.pdbx_seq_one_letter_code
_entity_poly.pdbx_strand_id
1 'polypeptide(L)'
;MLSLTSDQLVALPVDDLALRVVTDFAPHGWNEHNYLNEHKQSGDFTDPAMSAIAEALSWARAHGLIARSATQSSADAIFVTRLGHQAIQAGLTRVRAEARLSAGLHPAIERRARPQFLLGELEQAVFVAMKVVEIRVRALAGLPDSDFGIDLMNHAFGPSGPLTDQTALKGEQEGTRALFAGAYAVLRNPSGHRDIDYGDPAEAAESVATASLLMRVLDRIESRIST
;
A
#
# COMPACT_ATOMS: atom_id res chain seq x y z
N MET A 1 -13.92 16.83 23.06
CA MET A 1 -12.94 16.34 24.04
C MET A 1 -12.83 14.85 23.87
N LEU A 2 -11.60 14.37 23.70
CA LEU A 2 -11.22 12.96 23.66
C LEU A 2 -11.95 12.17 24.75
N SER A 3 -12.91 11.33 24.35
CA SER A 3 -13.71 10.51 25.27
C SER A 3 -12.99 9.20 25.61
N LEU A 4 -11.79 9.33 26.20
CA LEU A 4 -10.92 8.22 26.59
C LEU A 4 -10.31 8.50 27.96
N THR A 5 -10.01 7.46 28.71
CA THR A 5 -9.22 7.56 29.95
C THR A 5 -7.71 7.59 29.66
N SER A 6 -6.90 8.02 30.63
CA SER A 6 -5.43 7.98 30.53
C SER A 6 -4.91 6.59 30.15
N ASP A 7 -5.41 5.53 30.80
CA ASP A 7 -4.98 4.16 30.53
C ASP A 7 -5.35 3.70 29.13
N GLN A 8 -6.52 4.09 28.63
CA GLN A 8 -6.95 3.78 27.27
C GLN A 8 -6.11 4.50 26.22
N LEU A 9 -5.71 5.75 26.46
CA LEU A 9 -4.84 6.50 25.55
C LEU A 9 -3.48 5.79 25.38
N VAL A 10 -2.88 5.34 26.48
CA VAL A 10 -1.58 4.66 26.46
C VAL A 10 -1.67 3.25 25.87
N ALA A 11 -2.80 2.56 26.04
CA ALA A 11 -2.97 1.18 25.59
C ALA A 11 -3.34 1.04 24.09
N LEU A 12 -3.83 2.11 23.45
CA LEU A 12 -4.23 2.04 22.05
C LEU A 12 -3.02 2.00 21.12
N PRO A 13 -3.07 1.23 20.02
CA PRO A 13 -2.12 1.38 18.92
C PRO A 13 -2.08 2.84 18.44
N VAL A 14 -0.87 3.34 18.14
CA VAL A 14 -0.65 4.76 17.82
C VAL A 14 -1.49 5.26 16.63
N ASP A 15 -1.75 4.39 15.66
CA ASP A 15 -2.55 4.71 14.49
C ASP A 15 -4.05 4.82 14.83
N ASP A 16 -4.59 3.86 15.59
CA ASP A 16 -5.97 3.92 16.09
C ASP A 16 -6.18 5.13 17.01
N LEU A 17 -5.18 5.46 17.84
CA LEU A 17 -5.19 6.67 18.66
C LEU A 17 -5.14 7.93 17.80
N ALA A 18 -4.30 7.97 16.77
CA ALA A 18 -4.22 9.08 15.83
C ALA A 18 -5.56 9.35 15.14
N LEU A 19 -6.29 8.32 14.73
CA LEU A 19 -7.63 8.52 14.16
C LEU A 19 -8.58 9.19 15.17
N ARG A 20 -8.56 8.76 16.43
CA ARG A 20 -9.41 9.32 17.50
C ARG A 20 -9.04 10.77 17.82
N VAL A 21 -7.75 11.08 17.89
CA VAL A 21 -7.23 12.44 18.09
C VAL A 21 -7.61 13.34 16.91
N VAL A 22 -7.40 12.89 15.67
CA VAL A 22 -7.78 13.66 14.47
C VAL A 22 -9.29 13.87 14.41
N THR A 23 -10.09 12.88 14.82
CA THR A 23 -11.56 13.00 14.91
C THR A 23 -11.99 14.05 15.94
N ASP A 24 -11.37 14.07 17.12
CA ASP A 24 -11.65 15.07 18.16
C ASP A 24 -11.16 16.47 17.76
N PHE A 25 -10.03 16.55 17.07
CA PHE A 25 -9.46 17.81 16.57
C PHE A 25 -10.29 18.43 15.44
N ALA A 26 -10.80 17.63 14.49
CA ALA A 26 -11.39 18.11 13.24
C ALA A 26 -12.46 19.21 13.33
N PRO A 27 -13.40 19.20 14.31
CA PRO A 27 -14.50 20.16 14.29
C PRO A 27 -14.09 21.60 14.66
N HIS A 28 -13.06 21.78 15.49
CA HIS A 28 -12.71 23.09 16.06
C HIS A 28 -11.20 23.38 16.14
N GLY A 29 -10.37 22.37 15.94
CA GLY A 29 -8.93 22.46 16.02
C GLY A 29 -8.34 23.23 14.84
N TRP A 30 -7.40 24.14 15.14
CA TRP A 30 -6.65 24.89 14.12
C TRP A 30 -5.14 24.94 14.42
N ASN A 31 -4.73 24.55 15.63
CA ASN A 31 -3.36 24.66 16.09
C ASN A 31 -2.98 23.47 17.00
N GLU A 32 -1.88 22.80 16.69
CA GLU A 32 -1.42 21.61 17.39
C GLU A 32 -1.00 21.90 18.83
N HIS A 33 -0.25 22.98 19.04
CA HIS A 33 0.21 23.39 20.37
C HIS A 33 -0.96 23.75 21.28
N ASN A 34 -1.94 24.48 20.77
CA ASN A 34 -3.13 24.84 21.55
C ASN A 34 -3.94 23.60 21.94
N TYR A 35 -4.13 22.66 21.02
CA TYR A 35 -4.83 21.40 21.31
C TYR A 35 -4.16 20.61 22.46
N LEU A 36 -2.83 20.48 22.44
CA LEU A 36 -2.09 19.82 23.51
C LEU A 36 -2.16 20.61 24.82
N ASN A 37 -2.09 21.94 24.77
CA ASN A 37 -2.19 22.78 25.96
C ASN A 37 -3.56 22.72 26.61
N GLU A 38 -4.65 22.67 25.84
CA GLU A 38 -6.02 22.56 26.37
C GLU A 38 -6.16 21.29 27.23
N HIS A 39 -5.72 20.14 26.71
CA HIS A 39 -5.74 18.87 27.46
C HIS A 39 -4.77 18.86 28.66
N LYS A 40 -3.62 19.53 28.54
CA LYS A 40 -2.71 19.70 29.68
C LYS A 40 -3.32 20.55 30.79
N GLN A 41 -4.07 21.59 30.43
CA GLN A 41 -4.69 22.52 31.37
C GLN A 41 -5.94 21.93 32.04
N SER A 42 -6.67 21.04 31.36
CA SER A 42 -7.82 20.36 31.97
C SER A 42 -7.38 19.45 33.13
N GLY A 43 -6.17 18.88 33.04
CA GLY A 43 -5.63 17.98 34.06
C GLY A 43 -6.26 16.59 34.03
N ASP A 44 -7.03 16.25 33.00
CA ASP A 44 -7.73 14.97 32.85
C ASP A 44 -6.77 13.81 32.53
N PHE A 45 -5.58 14.13 32.02
CA PHE A 45 -4.63 13.16 31.52
C PHE A 45 -3.29 13.21 32.24
N THR A 46 -2.75 12.03 32.52
CA THR A 46 -1.39 11.86 33.05
C THR A 46 -0.34 12.24 32.00
N ASP A 47 0.90 12.50 32.44
CA ASP A 47 2.01 12.82 31.52
C ASP A 47 2.21 11.75 30.41
N PRO A 48 2.20 10.43 30.69
CA PRO A 48 2.29 9.41 29.63
C PRO A 48 1.13 9.47 28.63
N ALA A 49 -0.09 9.76 29.09
CA ALA A 49 -1.25 9.90 28.21
C ALA A 49 -1.12 11.15 27.32
N MET A 50 -0.58 12.26 27.85
CA MET A 50 -0.25 13.44 27.06
C MET A 50 0.82 13.17 26.01
N SER A 51 1.86 12.39 26.34
CA SER A 51 2.86 11.92 25.37
C SER A 51 2.23 11.06 24.27
N ALA A 52 1.32 10.14 24.62
CA ALA A 52 0.62 9.31 23.64
C ALA A 52 -0.22 10.16 22.65
N ILE A 53 -0.88 11.22 23.12
CA ILE A 53 -1.60 12.16 22.23
C ILE A 53 -0.62 12.87 21.28
N ALA A 54 0.54 13.30 21.77
CA ALA A 54 1.56 13.94 20.92
C ALA A 54 2.17 12.98 19.88
N GLU A 55 2.40 11.71 20.25
CA GLU A 55 2.82 10.66 19.33
C GLU A 55 1.78 10.41 18.23
N ALA A 56 0.50 10.39 18.62
CA ALA A 56 -0.62 10.22 17.71
C ALA A 56 -0.73 11.37 16.69
N LEU A 57 -0.54 12.62 17.12
CA LEU A 57 -0.47 13.78 16.21
C LEU A 57 0.73 13.68 15.25
N SER A 58 1.89 13.26 15.76
CA SER A 58 3.09 13.05 14.94
C SER A 58 2.86 11.96 13.89
N TRP A 59 2.23 10.85 14.27
CA TRP A 59 1.86 9.78 13.36
C TRP A 59 0.86 10.26 12.29
N ALA A 60 -0.18 11.00 12.70
CA ALA A 60 -1.19 11.56 11.81
C ALA A 60 -0.56 12.48 10.75
N ARG A 61 0.42 13.30 11.15
CA ARG A 61 1.19 14.16 10.24
C ARG A 61 2.04 13.34 9.27
N ALA A 62 2.77 12.35 9.76
CA ALA A 62 3.63 11.49 8.93
C ALA A 62 2.84 10.72 7.86
N HIS A 63 1.58 10.37 8.15
CA HIS A 63 0.68 9.66 7.24
C HIS A 63 -0.29 10.60 6.51
N GLY A 64 -0.06 11.91 6.56
CA GLY A 64 -0.78 12.90 5.77
C GLY A 64 -2.24 13.14 6.19
N LEU A 65 -2.67 12.71 7.37
CA LEU A 65 -4.01 12.98 7.89
C LEU A 65 -4.20 14.44 8.33
N ILE A 66 -3.12 15.07 8.77
CA ILE A 66 -3.05 16.49 9.09
C ILE A 66 -1.90 17.15 8.35
N ALA A 67 -2.06 18.42 8.00
CA ALA A 67 -1.03 19.20 7.33
C ALA A 67 -0.98 20.63 7.87
N ARG A 68 0.14 21.31 7.63
CA ARG A 68 0.31 22.72 7.99
C ARG A 68 -0.67 23.60 7.21
N SER A 69 -1.27 24.56 7.88
CA SER A 69 -2.10 25.58 7.24
C SER A 69 -1.25 26.49 6.34
N ALA A 70 -1.70 26.70 5.10
CA ALA A 70 -1.04 27.60 4.15
C ALA A 70 -1.36 29.09 4.41
N THR A 71 -2.38 29.40 5.21
CA THR A 71 -2.89 30.76 5.42
C THR A 71 -2.45 31.38 6.74
N GLN A 72 -1.83 30.58 7.62
CA GLN A 72 -1.40 30.99 8.95
C GLN A 72 0.12 31.08 9.03
N SER A 73 0.63 32.05 9.78
CA SER A 73 2.07 32.26 9.96
C SER A 73 2.70 31.25 10.94
N SER A 74 1.93 30.79 11.94
CA SER A 74 2.38 29.80 12.92
C SER A 74 2.73 28.46 12.24
N ALA A 75 3.83 27.84 12.68
CA ALA A 75 4.22 26.51 12.24
C ALA A 75 3.28 25.41 12.78
N ASP A 76 2.67 25.66 13.94
CA ASP A 76 1.74 24.75 14.62
C ASP A 76 0.31 24.86 14.11
N ALA A 77 0.02 25.88 13.28
CA ALA A 77 -1.28 26.00 12.63
C ALA A 77 -1.45 24.87 11.61
N ILE A 78 -2.46 24.02 11.82
CA ILE A 78 -2.70 22.80 11.06
C ILE A 78 -4.17 22.69 10.67
N PHE A 79 -4.45 21.84 9.70
CA PHE A 79 -5.80 21.44 9.33
C PHE A 79 -5.85 19.94 9.05
N VAL A 80 -7.04 19.36 9.16
CA VAL A 80 -7.30 17.97 8.76
C VAL A 80 -7.37 17.91 7.24
N THR A 81 -6.54 17.06 6.63
CA THR A 81 -6.48 16.98 5.17
C THR A 81 -7.71 16.29 4.59
N ARG A 82 -7.83 16.31 3.26
CA ARG A 82 -8.82 15.48 2.56
C ARG A 82 -8.70 13.99 2.91
N LEU A 83 -7.48 13.47 3.04
CA LEU A 83 -7.24 12.09 3.47
C LEU A 83 -7.65 11.88 4.93
N GLY A 84 -7.35 12.84 5.81
CA GLY A 84 -7.78 12.83 7.21
C GLY A 84 -9.31 12.77 7.35
N HIS A 85 -10.04 13.59 6.60
CA HIS A 85 -11.51 13.55 6.60
C HIS A 85 -12.08 12.23 6.06
N GLN A 86 -11.46 11.66 5.02
CA GLN A 86 -11.83 10.33 4.54
C GLN A 86 -11.59 9.26 5.61
N ALA A 87 -10.46 9.32 6.32
CA ALA A 87 -10.12 8.39 7.39
C ALA A 87 -11.09 8.50 8.59
N ILE A 88 -11.54 9.70 8.95
CA ILE A 88 -12.58 9.90 9.98
C ILE A 88 -13.87 9.16 9.61
N GLN A 89 -14.28 9.19 8.33
CA GLN A 89 -15.54 8.58 7.88
C GLN A 89 -15.44 7.07 7.64
N ALA A 90 -14.34 6.62 7.03
CA ALA A 90 -14.19 5.25 6.53
C ALA A 90 -13.14 4.42 7.30
N GLY A 91 -12.51 4.99 8.32
CA GLY A 91 -11.42 4.36 9.07
C GLY A 91 -10.07 4.39 8.34
N LEU A 92 -9.09 3.70 8.92
CA LEU A 92 -7.69 3.72 8.44
C LEU A 92 -7.37 2.72 7.33
N THR A 93 -8.35 1.97 6.78
CA THR A 93 -8.11 0.93 5.77
C THR A 93 -7.29 1.44 4.59
N ARG A 94 -7.68 2.60 4.03
CA ARG A 94 -6.94 3.24 2.94
C ARG A 94 -5.54 3.69 3.35
N VAL A 95 -5.39 4.30 4.52
CA VAL A 95 -4.09 4.79 5.04
C VAL A 95 -3.12 3.62 5.24
N ARG A 96 -3.61 2.52 5.82
CA ARG A 96 -2.85 1.28 6.02
C ARG A 96 -2.53 0.60 4.69
N ALA A 97 -3.45 0.59 3.72
CA ALA A 97 -3.20 0.06 2.38
C ALA A 97 -2.14 0.88 1.61
N GLU A 98 -2.21 2.21 1.67
CA GLU A 98 -1.19 3.10 1.09
C GLU A 98 0.18 2.90 1.78
N ALA A 99 0.19 2.75 3.11
CA ALA A 99 1.41 2.44 3.87
C ALA A 99 2.05 1.11 3.43
N ARG A 100 1.24 0.06 3.20
CA ARG A 100 1.69 -1.23 2.66
C ARG A 100 2.35 -1.12 1.29
N LEU A 101 1.91 -0.18 0.45
CA LEU A 101 2.56 0.11 -0.84
C LEU A 101 3.78 1.04 -0.71
N SER A 102 3.84 1.88 0.32
CA SER A 102 4.85 2.94 0.44
C SER A 102 6.27 2.46 0.77
N ALA A 103 6.45 1.21 1.22
CA ALA A 103 7.78 0.66 1.50
C ALA A 103 8.03 -0.67 0.76
N GLY A 104 8.98 -0.66 -0.19
CA GLY A 104 9.62 -1.88 -0.68
C GLY A 104 9.02 -2.56 -1.91
N LEU A 105 8.23 -1.86 -2.75
CA LEU A 105 7.87 -2.39 -4.06
C LEU A 105 9.09 -2.55 -4.96
N HIS A 106 9.04 -3.52 -5.88
CA HIS A 106 10.02 -3.65 -6.93
C HIS A 106 10.04 -2.34 -7.77
N PRO A 107 11.21 -1.76 -8.11
CA PRO A 107 11.31 -0.43 -8.70
C PRO A 107 10.49 -0.22 -9.99
N ALA A 108 10.32 -1.28 -10.79
CA ALA A 108 9.47 -1.22 -11.98
C ALA A 108 7.97 -1.11 -11.65
N ILE A 109 7.51 -1.76 -10.57
CA ILE A 109 6.11 -1.69 -10.11
C ILE A 109 5.87 -0.33 -9.45
N GLU A 110 6.78 0.09 -8.57
CA GLU A 110 6.78 1.41 -7.93
C GLU A 110 6.58 2.53 -8.96
N ARG A 111 7.39 2.53 -10.02
CA ARG A 111 7.34 3.56 -11.06
C ARG A 111 6.04 3.53 -11.89
N ARG A 112 5.45 2.35 -12.09
CA ARG A 112 4.41 2.15 -13.11
C ARG A 112 3.01 2.06 -12.56
N ALA A 113 2.82 1.49 -11.37
CA ALA A 113 1.50 1.19 -10.78
C ALA A 113 1.17 2.08 -9.57
N ARG A 114 2.18 2.55 -8.82
CA ARG A 114 1.95 3.39 -7.64
C ARG A 114 1.22 4.70 -7.95
N PRO A 115 1.53 5.43 -9.04
CA PRO A 115 0.81 6.67 -9.35
C PRO A 115 -0.70 6.46 -9.47
N GLN A 116 -1.14 5.41 -10.17
CA GLN A 116 -2.56 5.08 -10.36
C GLN A 116 -3.22 4.72 -9.03
N PHE A 117 -2.53 3.93 -8.21
CA PHE A 117 -3.05 3.56 -6.89
C PHE A 117 -3.29 4.80 -6.01
N LEU A 118 -2.30 5.72 -5.95
CA LEU A 118 -2.41 6.94 -5.16
C LEU A 118 -3.50 7.90 -5.67
N LEU A 119 -3.81 7.85 -6.98
CA LEU A 119 -4.93 8.57 -7.58
C LEU A 119 -6.28 7.91 -7.30
N GLY A 120 -6.31 6.73 -6.68
CA GLY A 120 -7.53 5.95 -6.43
C GLY A 120 -7.99 5.13 -7.63
N GLU A 121 -7.19 5.03 -8.70
CA GLU A 121 -7.44 4.20 -9.87
C GLU A 121 -6.97 2.76 -9.57
N LEU A 122 -7.65 2.09 -8.63
CA LEU A 122 -7.22 0.82 -8.06
C LEU A 122 -7.11 -0.29 -9.10
N GLU A 123 -8.14 -0.46 -9.92
CA GLU A 123 -8.15 -1.44 -11.00
C GLU A 123 -6.99 -1.21 -11.97
N GLN A 124 -6.80 0.05 -12.38
CA GLN A 124 -5.72 0.42 -13.30
C GLN A 124 -4.35 0.15 -12.67
N ALA A 125 -4.18 0.36 -11.37
CA ALA A 125 -2.95 0.06 -10.67
C ALA A 125 -2.61 -1.43 -10.74
N VAL A 126 -3.58 -2.32 -10.48
CA VAL A 126 -3.39 -3.77 -10.56
C VAL A 126 -3.12 -4.21 -12.00
N PHE A 127 -3.90 -3.70 -12.96
CA PHE A 127 -3.72 -3.98 -14.38
C PHE A 127 -2.31 -3.61 -14.87
N VAL A 128 -1.85 -2.40 -14.54
CA VAL A 128 -0.52 -1.93 -14.94
C VAL A 128 0.58 -2.73 -14.24
N ALA A 129 0.41 -3.10 -12.97
CA ALA A 129 1.38 -3.91 -12.24
C ALA A 129 1.57 -5.28 -12.92
N MET A 130 0.48 -5.98 -13.25
CA MET A 130 0.57 -7.28 -13.91
C MET A 130 1.05 -7.19 -15.37
N LYS A 131 0.73 -6.09 -16.08
CA LYS A 131 1.30 -5.83 -17.39
C LYS A 131 2.83 -5.70 -17.36
N VAL A 132 3.39 -5.08 -16.31
CA VAL A 132 4.84 -4.99 -16.14
C VAL A 132 5.46 -6.39 -15.94
N VAL A 133 4.81 -7.27 -15.19
CA VAL A 133 5.23 -8.67 -15.03
C VAL A 133 5.23 -9.39 -16.38
N GLU A 134 4.15 -9.30 -17.15
CA GLU A 134 4.04 -9.94 -18.47
C GLU A 134 5.18 -9.52 -19.41
N ILE A 135 5.43 -8.21 -19.50
CA ILE A 135 6.49 -7.66 -20.35
C ILE A 135 7.86 -8.20 -19.91
N ARG A 136 8.13 -8.25 -18.61
CA ARG A 136 9.42 -8.77 -18.07
C ARG A 136 9.57 -10.27 -18.35
N VAL A 137 8.50 -11.07 -18.17
CA VAL A 137 8.51 -12.51 -18.50
C VAL A 137 8.83 -12.72 -19.98
N ARG A 138 8.12 -12.02 -20.87
CA ARG A 138 8.33 -12.15 -22.33
C ARG A 138 9.75 -11.78 -22.72
N ALA A 139 10.25 -10.66 -22.20
CA ALA A 139 11.60 -10.18 -22.48
C ALA A 139 12.67 -11.18 -22.03
N LEU A 140 12.58 -11.71 -20.80
CA LEU A 140 13.55 -12.68 -20.29
C LEU A 140 13.46 -14.04 -21.02
N ALA A 141 12.25 -14.44 -21.41
CA ALA A 141 12.04 -15.71 -22.11
C ALA A 141 12.42 -15.66 -23.60
N GLY A 142 12.63 -14.46 -24.17
CA GLY A 142 12.90 -14.29 -25.60
C GLY A 142 11.72 -14.70 -26.48
N LEU A 143 10.49 -14.61 -25.96
CA LEU A 143 9.27 -15.03 -26.66
C LEU A 143 8.66 -13.89 -27.49
N PRO A 144 7.95 -14.19 -28.60
CA PRO A 144 7.36 -13.18 -29.48
C PRO A 144 6.20 -12.43 -28.81
N ASP A 145 5.85 -11.27 -29.36
CA ASP A 145 4.70 -10.47 -28.87
C ASP A 145 3.34 -11.18 -29.01
N SER A 146 3.26 -12.21 -29.87
CA SER A 146 2.10 -13.08 -29.96
C SER A 146 1.88 -13.95 -28.72
N ASP A 147 2.92 -14.16 -27.89
CA ASP A 147 2.79 -14.85 -26.62
C ASP A 147 2.41 -13.85 -25.52
N PHE A 148 1.17 -13.98 -25.03
CA PHE A 148 0.64 -13.16 -23.96
C PHE A 148 -0.23 -13.99 -23.01
N GLY A 149 -0.56 -13.40 -21.88
CA GLY A 149 -1.45 -14.03 -20.92
C GLY A 149 -0.93 -15.32 -20.32
N ILE A 150 -1.85 -16.27 -20.12
CA ILE A 150 -1.54 -17.57 -19.51
C ILE A 150 -0.62 -18.40 -20.41
N ASP A 151 -0.78 -18.30 -21.73
CA ASP A 151 0.02 -19.05 -22.70
C ASP A 151 1.49 -18.62 -22.62
N LEU A 152 1.77 -17.32 -22.50
CA LEU A 152 3.12 -16.81 -22.23
C LEU A 152 3.72 -17.44 -20.95
N MET A 153 2.97 -17.48 -19.85
CA MET A 153 3.47 -18.04 -18.59
C MET A 153 3.76 -19.54 -18.73
N ASN A 154 2.89 -20.28 -19.42
CA ASN A 154 3.07 -21.70 -19.67
C ASN A 154 4.25 -22.00 -20.59
N HIS A 155 4.49 -21.18 -21.61
CA HIS A 155 5.65 -21.30 -22.49
C HIS A 155 6.95 -20.95 -21.76
N ALA A 156 6.96 -19.83 -21.02
CA ALA A 156 8.14 -19.35 -20.32
C ALA A 156 8.59 -20.28 -19.18
N PHE A 157 7.65 -20.79 -18.39
CA PHE A 157 7.90 -21.61 -17.19
C PHE A 157 7.52 -23.09 -17.35
N GLY A 158 7.24 -23.53 -18.58
CA GLY A 158 6.95 -24.94 -18.88
C GLY A 158 8.14 -25.87 -18.59
N PRO A 159 7.96 -27.21 -18.68
CA PRO A 159 9.05 -28.16 -18.43
C PRO A 159 10.31 -27.89 -19.27
N SER A 160 10.14 -27.42 -20.50
CA SER A 160 11.21 -26.99 -21.42
C SER A 160 11.28 -25.47 -21.59
N GLY A 161 10.66 -24.72 -20.69
CA GLY A 161 10.54 -23.26 -20.77
C GLY A 161 11.87 -22.55 -20.51
N PRO A 162 12.18 -21.43 -21.21
CA PRO A 162 13.42 -20.69 -21.04
C PRO A 162 13.68 -20.18 -19.61
N LEU A 163 12.63 -19.93 -18.83
CA LEU A 163 12.74 -19.40 -17.46
C LEU A 163 12.73 -20.49 -16.39
N THR A 164 12.58 -21.76 -16.79
CA THR A 164 12.52 -22.88 -15.85
C THR A 164 13.90 -23.19 -15.27
N ASP A 165 13.96 -23.42 -13.96
CA ASP A 165 15.16 -23.91 -13.32
C ASP A 165 15.23 -25.44 -13.44
N GLN A 166 16.09 -25.91 -14.35
CA GLN A 166 16.27 -27.34 -14.61
C GLN A 166 16.98 -28.07 -13.46
N THR A 167 17.56 -27.34 -12.49
CA THR A 167 18.21 -27.92 -11.30
C THR A 167 17.24 -28.10 -10.13
N ALA A 168 16.11 -27.40 -10.15
CA ALA A 168 15.08 -27.45 -9.12
C ALA A 168 14.27 -28.76 -9.18
N LEU A 169 13.64 -29.13 -8.06
CA LEU A 169 12.77 -30.31 -8.02
C LEU A 169 11.55 -30.08 -8.93
N LYS A 170 11.02 -31.16 -9.52
CA LYS A 170 9.85 -31.09 -10.42
C LYS A 170 8.65 -30.33 -9.81
N GLY A 171 8.43 -30.49 -8.51
CA GLY A 171 7.37 -29.76 -7.79
C GLY A 171 7.60 -28.25 -7.71
N GLU A 172 8.86 -27.81 -7.61
CA GLU A 172 9.22 -26.38 -7.55
C GLU A 172 9.10 -25.72 -8.93
N GLN A 173 9.49 -26.45 -9.98
CA GLN A 173 9.30 -26.03 -11.37
C GLN A 173 7.80 -25.82 -11.66
N GLU A 174 6.98 -26.82 -11.33
CA GLU A 174 5.52 -26.75 -11.49
C GLU A 174 4.92 -25.62 -10.63
N GLY A 175 5.37 -25.49 -9.38
CA GLY A 175 4.90 -24.44 -8.47
C GLY A 175 5.19 -23.04 -8.99
N THR A 176 6.37 -22.81 -9.57
CA THR A 176 6.72 -21.52 -10.18
C THR A 176 5.82 -21.22 -11.36
N ARG A 177 5.61 -22.19 -12.27
CA ARG A 177 4.69 -22.03 -13.40
C ARG A 177 3.28 -21.72 -12.94
N ALA A 178 2.75 -22.52 -12.00
CA ALA A 178 1.41 -22.37 -11.48
C ALA A 178 1.22 -21.02 -10.78
N LEU A 179 2.22 -20.54 -10.05
CA LEU A 179 2.20 -19.23 -9.41
C LEU A 179 2.07 -18.09 -10.44
N PHE A 180 2.90 -18.07 -11.48
CA PHE A 180 2.85 -17.02 -12.50
C PHE A 180 1.58 -17.08 -13.34
N ALA A 181 1.20 -18.27 -13.82
CA ALA A 181 -0.01 -18.47 -14.60
C ALA A 181 -1.27 -18.13 -13.77
N GLY A 182 -1.35 -18.62 -12.53
CA GLY A 182 -2.46 -18.39 -11.62
C GLY A 182 -2.60 -16.92 -11.22
N ALA A 183 -1.50 -16.27 -10.81
CA ALA A 183 -1.52 -14.86 -10.46
C ALA A 183 -1.97 -14.00 -11.65
N TYR A 184 -1.49 -14.28 -12.86
CA TYR A 184 -1.93 -13.56 -14.06
C TYR A 184 -3.41 -13.80 -14.38
N ALA A 185 -3.86 -15.05 -14.31
CA ALA A 185 -5.25 -15.43 -14.56
C ALA A 185 -6.23 -14.78 -13.59
N VAL A 186 -5.83 -14.61 -12.32
CA VAL A 186 -6.69 -14.05 -11.28
C VAL A 186 -6.64 -12.52 -11.25
N LEU A 187 -5.44 -11.93 -11.36
CA LEU A 187 -5.27 -10.48 -11.11
C LEU A 187 -5.36 -9.63 -12.38
N ARG A 188 -4.94 -10.13 -13.54
CA ARG A 188 -4.97 -9.35 -14.80
C ARG A 188 -6.22 -9.67 -15.61
N ASN A 189 -6.49 -10.94 -15.87
CA ASN A 189 -7.48 -11.32 -16.87
C ASN A 189 -8.89 -10.76 -16.62
N PRO A 190 -9.41 -10.68 -15.38
CA PRO A 190 -10.74 -10.10 -15.15
C PRO A 190 -10.85 -8.66 -15.67
N SER A 191 -9.90 -7.78 -15.31
CA SER A 191 -9.85 -6.38 -15.77
C SER A 191 -9.62 -6.20 -17.28
N GLY A 192 -9.22 -7.27 -17.99
CA GLY A 192 -9.14 -7.27 -19.45
C GLY A 192 -10.46 -7.57 -20.16
N HIS A 193 -11.48 -8.05 -19.43
CA HIS A 193 -12.74 -8.54 -19.99
C HIS A 193 -13.98 -7.92 -19.36
N ARG A 194 -13.85 -7.31 -18.19
CA ARG A 194 -14.91 -6.64 -17.45
C ARG A 194 -14.30 -5.64 -16.47
N ASP A 195 -15.08 -4.64 -16.09
CA ASP A 195 -14.68 -3.70 -15.03
C ASP A 195 -14.65 -4.45 -13.68
N ILE A 196 -13.61 -4.19 -12.89
CA ILE A 196 -13.44 -4.75 -11.55
C ILE A 196 -13.52 -3.63 -10.53
N ASP A 197 -14.60 -3.65 -9.75
CA ASP A 197 -14.72 -2.78 -8.59
C ASP A 197 -13.92 -3.35 -7.42
N TYR A 198 -12.77 -2.73 -7.14
CA TYR A 198 -12.01 -2.99 -5.91
C TYR A 198 -12.66 -2.22 -4.75
N GLY A 199 -13.75 -2.77 -4.21
CA GLY A 199 -14.45 -2.21 -3.06
C GLY A 199 -13.58 -2.10 -1.79
N ASP A 200 -12.48 -2.86 -1.73
CA ASP A 200 -11.42 -2.73 -0.72
C ASP A 200 -10.08 -2.33 -1.36
N PRO A 201 -9.59 -1.10 -1.11
CA PRO A 201 -8.25 -0.68 -1.54
C PRO A 201 -7.10 -1.56 -1.03
N ALA A 202 -7.28 -2.26 0.08
CA ALA A 202 -6.27 -3.18 0.58
C ALA A 202 -6.04 -4.36 -0.37
N GLU A 203 -7.10 -4.92 -0.97
CA GLU A 203 -7.00 -6.01 -1.95
C GLU A 203 -6.22 -5.57 -3.20
N ALA A 204 -6.49 -4.36 -3.70
CA ALA A 204 -5.73 -3.80 -4.81
C ALA A 204 -4.25 -3.60 -4.44
N ALA A 205 -3.96 -3.15 -3.21
CA ALA A 205 -2.60 -2.99 -2.72
C ALA A 205 -1.86 -4.33 -2.65
N GLU A 206 -2.51 -5.37 -2.14
CA GLU A 206 -1.97 -6.73 -2.04
C GLU A 206 -1.74 -7.36 -3.43
N SER A 207 -2.61 -7.05 -4.38
CA SER A 207 -2.47 -7.45 -5.79
C SER A 207 -1.24 -6.79 -6.43
N VAL A 208 -1.04 -5.49 -6.22
CA VAL A 208 0.16 -4.77 -6.66
C VAL A 208 1.43 -5.29 -5.96
N ALA A 209 1.34 -5.61 -4.66
CA ALA A 209 2.44 -6.21 -3.90
C ALA A 209 2.78 -7.62 -4.42
N THR A 210 1.78 -8.40 -4.83
CA THR A 210 1.97 -9.71 -5.47
C THR A 210 2.74 -9.57 -6.79
N ALA A 211 2.36 -8.62 -7.64
CA ALA A 211 3.11 -8.32 -8.86
C ALA A 211 4.57 -7.91 -8.56
N SER A 212 4.79 -7.14 -7.50
CA SER A 212 6.14 -6.78 -7.02
C SER A 212 6.95 -8.01 -6.57
N LEU A 213 6.33 -8.95 -5.86
CA LEU A 213 6.97 -10.22 -5.49
C LEU A 213 7.36 -11.03 -6.74
N LEU A 214 6.48 -11.14 -7.74
CA LEU A 214 6.77 -11.82 -9.00
C LEU A 214 7.97 -11.19 -9.72
N MET A 215 8.06 -9.86 -9.74
CA MET A 215 9.22 -9.16 -10.31
C MET A 215 10.53 -9.51 -9.60
N ARG A 216 10.52 -9.64 -8.26
CA ARG A 216 11.70 -10.08 -7.51
C ARG A 216 12.08 -11.53 -7.77
N VAL A 217 11.10 -12.40 -8.08
CA VAL A 217 11.37 -13.76 -8.57
C VAL A 217 12.07 -13.70 -9.93
N LEU A 218 11.60 -12.82 -10.84
CA LEU A 218 12.22 -12.61 -12.14
C LEU A 218 13.65 -12.06 -12.04
N ASP A 219 13.94 -11.16 -11.09
CA ASP A 219 15.30 -10.69 -10.86
C ASP A 219 16.26 -11.86 -10.50
N ARG A 220 15.79 -12.81 -9.67
CA ARG A 220 16.58 -14.02 -9.34
C ARG A 220 16.76 -14.92 -10.55
N ILE A 221 15.73 -15.07 -11.38
CA ILE A 221 15.81 -15.86 -12.61
C ILE A 221 16.79 -15.22 -13.59
N GLU A 222 16.71 -13.91 -13.80
CA GLU A 222 17.63 -13.16 -14.67
C GLU A 222 19.07 -13.35 -14.21
N SER A 223 19.35 -13.21 -12.91
CA SER A 223 20.68 -13.46 -12.36
C SER A 223 21.17 -14.89 -12.63
N ARG A 224 20.28 -15.88 -12.56
CA ARG A 224 20.60 -17.30 -12.82
C ARG A 224 20.91 -17.57 -14.29
N ILE A 225 20.12 -17.02 -15.21
CA ILE A 225 20.29 -17.27 -16.66
C ILE A 225 21.36 -16.39 -17.31
N SER A 226 21.78 -15.32 -16.63
CA SER A 226 22.88 -14.45 -17.08
C SER A 226 24.27 -14.92 -16.62
N THR A 227 24.33 -15.98 -15.81
CA THR A 227 25.56 -16.62 -15.34
C THR A 227 25.87 -17.84 -16.18
#